data_AF-A0A7Z8S579-F1
#
_entry.id   AF-A0A7Z8S579-F1
#
_cell.length_a   1.000
_cell.length_b   1.000
_cell.length_c   1.000
_cell.angle_alpha   90.00
_cell.angle_beta   90.00
_cell.angle_gamma   90.00
#
_symmetry.space_group_name_H-M   'P 1'
#
loop_
_entity.id
_entity.type
_entity.pdbx_description
1 polymer ?
#
loop_
_entity_poly.entity_id
_entity_poly.type
_entity_poly.pdbx_seq_one_letter_code
_entity_poly.pdbx_strand_id
1 'polypeptide(L)'
;MKLKLISMAIPITLLLGGCTSTKETTEIKASEEKIDKETSEESGETKYLEKVKVLTGDMHKALGKVGEVLEKDPTLYEVQEEFDEAIMGLRKVAKAFKELDPDSEYTLPQKKFVRAMDEFELATTKLILGMDDTTGYTFKDGINQYKQATDLYIKAGYQILDVRDGKELGTTQKEKEKE
;
A
#
# COMPACT_ATOMS: atom_id res chain seq x y z
N MET A 1 -21.15 7.92 11.57
CA MET A 1 -20.53 8.51 10.36
C MET A 1 -20.31 7.37 9.39
N LYS A 2 -20.78 7.45 8.13
CA LYS A 2 -20.35 6.48 7.12
C LYS A 2 -18.88 6.77 6.83
N LEU A 3 -17.98 5.95 7.37
CA LEU A 3 -16.58 5.92 6.96
C LEU A 3 -16.59 5.52 5.49
N LYS A 4 -16.73 6.50 4.58
CA LYS A 4 -16.34 6.32 3.20
C LYS A 4 -14.82 6.22 3.21
N LEU A 5 -14.31 5.07 3.63
CA LEU A 5 -12.99 4.63 3.23
C LEU A 5 -13.09 4.56 1.73
N ILE A 6 -12.53 5.59 1.11
CA ILE A 6 -12.48 5.79 -0.32
C ILE A 6 -12.15 4.43 -0.91
N SER A 7 -13.02 3.90 -1.78
CA SER A 7 -12.73 2.73 -2.61
C SER A 7 -11.34 2.96 -3.20
N MET A 8 -10.34 2.34 -2.59
CA MET A 8 -8.93 2.54 -2.92
C MET A 8 -8.64 1.64 -4.11
N ALA A 9 -9.26 1.94 -5.24
CA ALA A 9 -8.73 1.56 -6.54
C ALA A 9 -7.47 2.41 -6.74
N ILE A 10 -6.39 2.04 -6.04
CA ILE A 10 -5.13 2.75 -6.05
C ILE A 10 -4.62 2.73 -7.50
N PRO A 11 -4.39 3.90 -8.15
CA PRO A 11 -3.95 3.97 -9.55
C PRO A 11 -2.57 3.37 -9.84
N ILE A 12 -1.91 2.80 -8.83
CA ILE A 12 -0.64 2.08 -8.95
C ILE A 12 -0.84 0.70 -9.62
N THR A 13 -2.05 0.37 -10.09
CA THR A 13 -2.29 -0.77 -11.00
C THR A 13 -1.40 -0.71 -12.25
N LEU A 14 -0.90 0.46 -12.65
CA LEU A 14 0.12 0.61 -13.70
C LEU A 14 1.46 -0.09 -13.39
N LEU A 15 1.82 -0.27 -12.11
CA LEU A 15 2.96 -1.11 -11.70
C LEU A 15 2.62 -2.61 -11.77
N LEU A 16 1.34 -2.97 -11.70
CA LEU A 16 0.91 -4.37 -11.75
C LEU A 16 0.92 -4.96 -13.18
N GLY A 17 1.12 -4.13 -14.21
CA GLY A 17 1.02 -4.53 -15.62
C GLY A 17 -0.45 -4.67 -16.03
N GLY A 18 -0.81 -4.14 -17.21
CA GLY A 18 -2.19 -4.12 -17.69
C GLY A 18 -2.84 -5.51 -17.76
N CYS A 19 -4.16 -5.55 -17.51
CA CYS A 19 -5.09 -6.69 -17.64
C CYS A 19 -4.45 -8.04 -18.01
N THR A 20 -3.91 -8.73 -17.02
CA THR A 20 -3.75 -10.18 -17.10
C THR A 20 -4.52 -10.79 -15.94
N SER A 21 -5.44 -11.68 -16.32
CA SER A 21 -6.36 -12.44 -15.47
C SER A 21 -5.61 -13.09 -14.30
N THR A 22 -5.56 -12.39 -13.17
CA THR A 22 -4.89 -12.91 -11.99
C THR A 22 -5.93 -13.63 -11.15
N LYS A 23 -5.85 -14.96 -11.12
CA LYS A 23 -6.56 -15.80 -10.15
C LYS A 23 -6.42 -15.20 -8.76
N GLU A 24 -7.55 -14.98 -8.09
CA GLU A 24 -7.62 -14.62 -6.67
C GLU A 24 -6.70 -15.53 -5.87
N THR A 25 -5.56 -14.98 -5.45
CA THR A 25 -4.71 -15.59 -4.43
C THR A 25 -4.88 -14.70 -3.21
N THR A 26 -5.68 -15.19 -2.26
CA THR A 26 -6.15 -14.52 -1.04
C THR A 26 -5.05 -14.23 0.01
N GLU A 27 -3.83 -14.67 -0.26
CA GLU A 27 -2.71 -14.62 0.69
C GLU A 27 -1.82 -13.37 0.48
N ILE A 28 -1.40 -12.78 1.61
CA ILE A 28 -0.40 -11.71 1.70
C ILE A 28 0.96 -12.40 1.81
N LYS A 29 1.87 -12.16 0.86
CA LYS A 29 3.14 -12.92 0.74
C LYS A 29 4.33 -12.27 1.43
N ALA A 30 4.09 -11.25 2.26
CA ALA A 30 5.11 -10.37 2.82
C ALA A 30 6.24 -11.02 3.66
N SER A 31 6.31 -12.34 3.79
CA SER A 31 7.43 -13.01 4.46
C SER A 31 7.86 -14.38 3.93
N GLU A 32 7.22 -14.99 2.92
CA GLU A 32 7.63 -16.30 2.41
C GLU A 32 7.41 -16.45 0.89
N GLU A 33 8.44 -16.21 0.08
CA GLU A 33 8.68 -17.01 -1.12
C GLU A 33 10.09 -16.76 -1.66
N LYS A 34 10.92 -17.82 -1.70
CA LYS A 34 11.97 -17.91 -2.70
C LYS A 34 11.28 -17.84 -4.06
N ILE A 35 11.52 -16.77 -4.80
CA ILE A 35 11.02 -16.61 -6.17
C ILE A 35 11.83 -17.55 -7.06
N ASP A 36 11.43 -18.83 -7.08
CA ASP A 36 11.73 -19.75 -8.18
C ASP A 36 10.46 -19.83 -9.03
N LYS A 37 10.25 -18.83 -9.89
CA LYS A 37 9.31 -18.94 -11.00
C LYS A 37 9.82 -18.10 -12.16
N GLU A 38 10.37 -18.82 -13.14
CA GLU A 38 10.59 -18.38 -14.51
C GLU A 38 9.41 -17.51 -14.96
N THR A 39 9.63 -16.21 -15.00
CA THR A 39 8.72 -15.28 -15.65
C THR A 39 9.47 -14.75 -16.86
N SER A 40 9.10 -15.29 -18.02
CA SER A 40 9.27 -14.79 -19.38
C SER A 40 10.33 -13.70 -19.58
N GLU A 41 11.38 -14.03 -20.33
CA GLU A 41 12.54 -13.22 -20.73
C GLU A 41 12.23 -11.95 -21.58
N GLU A 42 11.19 -11.18 -21.27
CA GLU A 42 10.77 -10.04 -22.12
C GLU A 42 10.61 -8.68 -21.44
N SER A 43 10.78 -8.54 -20.11
CA SER A 43 10.84 -7.22 -19.49
C SER A 43 12.25 -6.88 -18.99
N GLY A 44 12.78 -5.73 -19.40
CA GLY A 44 13.98 -5.14 -18.81
C GLY A 44 13.74 -4.60 -17.39
N GLU A 45 12.80 -5.17 -16.62
CA GLU A 45 12.49 -4.75 -15.26
C GLU A 45 13.59 -5.18 -14.30
N THR A 46 14.05 -4.27 -13.45
CA THR A 46 15.06 -4.59 -12.45
C THR A 46 14.45 -5.42 -11.32
N LYS A 47 15.29 -6.21 -10.63
CA LYS A 47 14.89 -6.97 -9.44
C LYS A 47 14.23 -6.11 -8.36
N TYR A 48 14.57 -4.82 -8.30
CA TYR A 48 13.91 -3.85 -7.43
C TYR A 48 12.46 -3.61 -7.86
N LEU A 49 12.21 -3.34 -9.14
CA LEU A 49 10.85 -3.09 -9.67
C LEU A 49 9.93 -4.31 -9.49
N GLU A 50 10.43 -5.52 -9.70
CA GLU A 50 9.66 -6.75 -9.45
C GLU A 50 9.20 -6.85 -7.99
N LYS A 51 10.10 -6.57 -7.03
CA LYS A 51 9.76 -6.56 -5.61
C LYS A 51 8.76 -5.45 -5.27
N VAL A 52 8.94 -4.24 -5.82
CA VAL A 52 7.98 -3.13 -5.65
C VAL A 52 6.61 -3.55 -6.14
N LYS A 53 6.51 -4.19 -7.32
CA LYS A 53 5.27 -4.68 -7.90
C LYS A 53 4.57 -5.70 -7.00
N VAL A 54 5.30 -6.70 -6.48
CA VAL A 54 4.75 -7.69 -5.54
C VAL A 54 4.22 -7.00 -4.27
N LEU A 55 5.03 -6.13 -3.66
CA LEU A 55 4.65 -5.44 -2.43
C LEU A 55 3.50 -4.44 -2.65
N THR A 56 3.38 -3.84 -3.83
CA THR A 56 2.22 -3.02 -4.19
C THR A 56 0.94 -3.86 -4.21
N GLY A 57 1.01 -5.08 -4.74
CA GLY A 57 -0.11 -6.03 -4.69
C GLY A 57 -0.49 -6.40 -3.25
N ASP A 58 0.50 -6.71 -2.42
CA ASP A 58 0.28 -7.01 -0.99
C ASP A 58 -0.30 -5.81 -0.23
N MET A 59 0.18 -4.59 -0.53
CA MET A 59 -0.33 -3.37 0.08
C MET A 59 -1.79 -3.13 -0.30
N HIS A 60 -2.15 -3.30 -1.57
CA HIS A 60 -3.53 -3.15 -2.01
C HIS A 60 -4.46 -4.13 -1.25
N LYS A 61 -4.06 -5.40 -1.12
CA LYS A 61 -4.81 -6.39 -0.33
C LYS A 61 -4.90 -6.00 1.15
N ALA A 62 -3.80 -5.57 1.76
CA ALA A 62 -3.78 -5.20 3.17
C ALA A 62 -4.67 -3.99 3.47
N LEU A 63 -4.60 -2.95 2.63
CA LEU A 63 -5.47 -1.78 2.74
C LEU A 63 -6.94 -2.16 2.49
N GLY A 64 -7.20 -3.07 1.54
CA GLY A 64 -8.52 -3.63 1.27
C GLY A 64 -9.12 -4.33 2.48
N LYS A 65 -8.37 -5.24 3.12
CA LYS A 65 -8.82 -5.94 4.35
C LYS A 65 -9.17 -4.98 5.49
N VAL A 66 -8.35 -3.95 5.72
CA VAL A 66 -8.66 -2.92 6.73
C VAL A 66 -9.98 -2.21 6.39
N GLY A 67 -10.19 -1.90 5.10
CA GLY A 67 -11.44 -1.33 4.60
C GLY A 67 -12.65 -2.23 4.82
N GLU A 68 -12.55 -3.49 4.40
CA GLU A 68 -13.61 -4.50 4.53
C GLU A 68 -14.06 -4.69 5.98
N VAL A 69 -13.11 -4.79 6.92
CA VAL A 69 -13.43 -4.93 8.35
C VAL A 69 -14.18 -3.70 8.88
N LEU A 70 -13.72 -2.49 8.52
CA LEU A 70 -14.37 -1.24 8.92
C LEU A 70 -15.73 -1.03 8.24
N GLU A 71 -15.95 -1.59 7.05
CA GLU A 71 -17.26 -1.59 6.38
C GLU A 71 -18.23 -2.59 7.02
N LYS A 72 -17.73 -3.76 7.41
CA LYS A 72 -18.51 -4.82 8.09
C LYS A 72 -19.04 -4.32 9.43
N ASP A 73 -18.18 -3.74 10.27
CA ASP A 73 -18.57 -3.09 11.51
C ASP A 73 -17.71 -1.86 11.80
N PRO A 74 -18.23 -0.64 11.53
CA PRO A 74 -17.51 0.62 11.79
C PRO A 74 -17.28 0.92 13.28
N THR A 75 -17.98 0.22 14.18
CA THR A 75 -17.79 0.35 15.63
C THR A 75 -16.73 -0.60 16.17
N LEU A 76 -16.29 -1.57 15.36
CA LEU A 76 -15.35 -2.63 15.70
C LEU A 76 -15.80 -3.54 16.86
N TYR A 77 -17.06 -3.44 17.31
CA TYR A 77 -17.58 -4.20 18.43
C TYR A 77 -17.56 -5.72 18.18
N GLU A 78 -17.89 -6.16 16.96
CA GLU A 78 -17.94 -7.59 16.61
C GLU A 78 -16.70 -8.09 15.87
N VAL A 79 -15.82 -7.18 15.41
CA VAL A 79 -14.72 -7.49 14.48
C VAL A 79 -13.37 -7.00 14.96
N GLN A 80 -13.21 -6.75 16.26
CA GLN A 80 -11.99 -6.20 16.83
C GLN A 80 -10.74 -7.06 16.55
N GLU A 81 -10.86 -8.39 16.66
CA GLU A 81 -9.78 -9.33 16.34
C GLU A 81 -9.42 -9.28 14.84
N GLU A 82 -10.43 -9.31 13.96
CA GLU A 82 -10.23 -9.18 12.50
C GLU A 82 -9.56 -7.85 12.15
N PHE A 83 -9.89 -6.78 12.88
CA PHE A 83 -9.29 -5.47 12.69
C PHE A 83 -7.82 -5.43 13.11
N ASP A 84 -7.47 -5.99 14.28
CA ASP A 84 -6.08 -6.09 14.72
C ASP A 84 -5.24 -6.89 13.73
N GLU A 85 -5.75 -8.04 13.26
CA GLU A 85 -5.09 -8.85 12.25
C GLU A 85 -4.86 -8.09 10.93
N ALA A 86 -5.87 -7.37 10.45
CA ALA A 86 -5.77 -6.56 9.23
C ALA A 86 -4.70 -5.45 9.38
N ILE A 87 -4.69 -4.77 10.53
CA ILE A 87 -3.71 -3.73 10.84
C ILE A 87 -2.29 -4.31 10.95
N MET A 88 -2.13 -5.48 11.55
CA MET A 88 -0.84 -6.17 11.63
C MET A 88 -0.35 -6.64 10.24
N GLY A 89 -1.27 -7.10 9.38
CA GLY A 89 -0.97 -7.39 7.98
C GLY A 89 -0.43 -6.17 7.24
N LEU A 90 -1.07 -5.02 7.37
CA LEU A 90 -0.62 -3.76 6.78
C LEU A 90 0.78 -3.36 7.27
N ARG A 91 1.03 -3.47 8.59
CA ARG A 91 2.35 -3.18 9.16
C ARG A 91 3.46 -4.09 8.62
N LYS A 92 3.18 -5.37 8.37
CA LYS A 92 4.15 -6.30 7.77
C LYS A 92 4.55 -5.85 6.36
N VAL A 93 3.58 -5.49 5.53
CA VAL A 93 3.85 -4.99 4.18
C VAL A 93 4.63 -3.67 4.23
N ALA A 94 4.27 -2.77 5.15
CA ALA A 94 4.97 -1.49 5.31
C ALA A 94 6.46 -1.68 5.67
N LYS A 95 6.78 -2.64 6.54
CA LYS A 95 8.16 -3.00 6.86
C LYS A 95 8.90 -3.57 5.65
N ALA A 96 8.27 -4.47 4.90
CA ALA A 96 8.89 -5.04 3.70
C ALA A 96 9.25 -3.98 2.65
N PHE A 97 8.41 -2.94 2.48
CA PHE A 97 8.76 -1.80 1.62
C PHE A 97 10.00 -1.05 2.12
N LYS A 98 10.15 -0.87 3.43
CA LYS A 98 11.29 -0.16 4.04
C LYS A 98 12.62 -0.91 3.87
N GLU A 99 12.56 -2.22 3.72
CA GLU A 99 13.73 -3.11 3.57
C GLU A 99 14.18 -3.28 2.11
N LEU A 100 13.47 -2.69 1.14
CA LEU A 100 13.91 -2.72 -0.25
C LEU A 100 15.21 -1.93 -0.46
N ASP A 101 16.13 -2.54 -1.19
CA ASP A 101 17.36 -1.92 -1.67
C ASP A 101 17.16 -1.46 -3.14
N PRO A 102 17.06 -0.14 -3.40
CA PRO A 102 16.78 0.38 -4.72
C PRO A 102 18.04 0.50 -5.58
N ASP A 103 17.89 0.36 -6.90
CA ASP A 103 18.91 0.84 -7.83
C ASP A 103 19.07 2.36 -7.67
N SER A 104 20.24 2.90 -8.06
CA SER A 104 20.60 4.29 -7.74
C SER A 104 19.57 5.32 -8.22
N GLU A 105 18.96 5.09 -9.38
CA GLU A 105 17.91 5.94 -9.97
C GLU A 105 16.60 5.96 -9.17
N TYR A 106 16.31 4.89 -8.43
CA TYR A 106 15.10 4.77 -7.59
C TYR A 106 15.31 5.21 -6.13
N THR A 107 16.53 5.63 -5.74
CA THR A 107 16.84 6.03 -4.36
C THR A 107 15.88 7.09 -3.81
N LEU A 108 15.57 8.12 -4.61
CA LEU A 108 14.69 9.21 -4.17
C LEU A 108 13.22 8.76 -4.06
N PRO A 109 12.63 8.11 -5.08
CA PRO A 109 11.32 7.48 -4.95
C PRO A 109 11.21 6.50 -3.76
N GLN A 110 12.22 5.66 -3.54
CA GLN A 110 12.24 4.70 -2.42
C GLN A 110 12.21 5.39 -1.06
N LYS A 111 12.96 6.49 -0.87
CA LYS A 111 12.89 7.30 0.36
C LYS A 111 11.48 7.85 0.61
N LYS A 112 10.71 8.13 -0.44
CA LYS A 112 9.31 8.58 -0.31
C LYS A 112 8.37 7.44 0.05
N PHE A 113 8.60 6.22 -0.45
CA PHE A 113 7.91 5.04 0.07
C PHE A 113 8.18 4.84 1.55
N VAL A 114 9.45 4.85 1.97
CA VAL A 114 9.83 4.73 3.39
C VAL A 114 9.06 5.72 4.25
N ARG A 115 9.01 7.00 3.84
CA ARG A 115 8.23 8.02 4.54
C ARG A 115 6.74 7.68 4.62
N ALA A 116 6.14 7.21 3.52
CA ALA A 116 4.73 6.79 3.54
C ALA A 116 4.51 5.59 4.47
N MET A 117 5.45 4.65 4.54
CA MET A 117 5.39 3.50 5.44
C MET A 117 5.50 3.90 6.91
N ASP A 118 6.34 4.88 7.25
CA ASP A 118 6.43 5.43 8.61
C ASP A 118 5.10 6.08 9.03
N GLU A 119 4.43 6.78 8.11
CA GLU A 119 3.09 7.35 8.35
C GLU A 119 2.02 6.25 8.53
N PHE A 120 2.11 5.14 7.78
CA PHE A 120 1.24 3.97 8.00
C PHE A 120 1.50 3.32 9.37
N GLU A 121 2.76 3.17 9.80
CA GLU A 121 3.10 2.64 11.12
C GLU A 121 2.52 3.52 12.25
N LEU A 122 2.58 4.84 12.09
CA LEU A 122 1.99 5.78 13.05
C LEU A 122 0.45 5.73 13.03
N ALA A 123 -0.16 5.73 11.85
CA ALA A 123 -1.60 5.63 11.69
C ALA A 123 -2.15 4.34 12.33
N THR A 124 -1.56 3.19 12.00
CA THR A 124 -1.94 1.89 12.54
C THR A 124 -1.79 1.83 14.06
N THR A 125 -0.78 2.49 14.62
CA THR A 125 -0.62 2.61 16.08
C THR A 125 -1.78 3.36 16.72
N LYS A 126 -2.19 4.49 16.15
CA LYS A 126 -3.35 5.25 16.63
C LYS A 126 -4.66 4.47 16.48
N LEU A 127 -4.83 3.74 15.38
CA LEU A 127 -6.01 2.92 15.15
C LEU A 127 -6.15 1.82 16.20
N ILE A 128 -5.08 1.08 16.51
CA ILE A 128 -5.10 0.07 17.57
C ILE A 128 -5.34 0.71 18.94
N LEU A 129 -4.67 1.81 19.26
CA LEU A 129 -4.86 2.48 20.56
C LEU A 129 -6.26 3.07 20.75
N GLY A 130 -6.96 3.37 19.65
CA GLY A 130 -8.31 3.94 19.67
C GLY A 130 -9.42 2.96 19.34
N MET A 131 -9.14 1.67 19.13
CA MET A 131 -10.14 0.73 18.58
C MET A 131 -11.33 0.50 19.51
N ASP A 132 -11.16 0.65 20.84
CA ASP A 132 -12.25 0.54 21.83
C ASP A 132 -13.22 1.74 21.81
N ASP A 133 -12.83 2.87 21.21
CA ASP A 133 -13.68 4.05 20.99
C ASP A 133 -13.40 4.62 19.60
N THR A 134 -14.07 4.05 18.59
CA THR A 134 -13.93 4.50 17.19
C THR A 134 -14.45 5.91 16.94
N THR A 135 -15.18 6.49 17.90
CA THR A 135 -15.64 7.88 17.85
C THR A 135 -14.66 8.86 18.52
N GLY A 136 -13.71 8.34 19.28
CA GLY A 136 -12.69 9.08 20.00
C GLY A 136 -11.69 9.77 19.09
N TYR A 137 -10.97 10.73 19.66
CA TYR A 137 -9.97 11.51 18.93
C TYR A 137 -8.86 10.64 18.35
N THR A 138 -8.30 9.72 19.15
CA THR A 138 -7.19 8.85 18.75
C THR A 138 -7.51 8.04 17.49
N PHE A 139 -8.70 7.41 17.45
CA PHE A 139 -9.11 6.62 16.30
C PHE A 139 -9.31 7.48 15.05
N LYS A 140 -10.03 8.61 15.20
CA LYS A 140 -10.25 9.56 14.09
C LYS A 140 -8.96 10.15 13.54
N ASP A 141 -8.02 10.49 14.42
CA ASP A 141 -6.70 10.97 14.05
C ASP A 141 -5.90 9.88 13.33
N GLY A 142 -5.99 8.63 13.80
CA GLY A 142 -5.46 7.45 13.10
C GLY A 142 -6.01 7.31 11.68
N ILE A 143 -7.33 7.44 11.49
CA ILE A 143 -7.96 7.40 10.15
C ILE A 143 -7.47 8.55 9.26
N ASN A 144 -7.31 9.76 9.80
CA ASN A 144 -6.82 10.90 9.03
C ASN A 144 -5.36 10.68 8.59
N GLN A 145 -4.52 10.19 9.50
CA GLN A 145 -3.13 9.87 9.18
C GLN A 145 -3.02 8.71 8.20
N TYR A 146 -3.89 7.71 8.30
CA TYR A 146 -3.97 6.61 7.34
C TYR A 146 -4.23 7.10 5.90
N LYS A 147 -5.14 8.08 5.75
CA LYS A 147 -5.40 8.71 4.45
C LYS A 147 -4.17 9.46 3.93
N GLN A 148 -3.51 10.23 4.79
CA GLN A 148 -2.28 10.94 4.41
C GLN A 148 -1.16 9.98 4.00
N ALA A 149 -0.99 8.88 4.72
CA ALA A 149 -0.02 7.83 4.40
C ALA A 149 -0.32 7.21 3.01
N THR A 150 -1.60 6.96 2.73
CA THR A 150 -2.06 6.46 1.42
C THR A 150 -1.73 7.45 0.30
N ASP A 151 -2.00 8.74 0.50
CA ASP A 151 -1.70 9.77 -0.50
C ASP A 151 -0.19 9.85 -0.79
N LEU A 152 0.64 9.76 0.25
CA LEU A 152 2.11 9.73 0.10
C LEU A 152 2.56 8.47 -0.63
N TYR A 153 1.98 7.32 -0.32
CA TYR A 153 2.26 6.05 -0.98
C TYR A 153 1.93 6.10 -2.47
N ILE A 154 0.76 6.64 -2.84
CA ILE A 154 0.36 6.84 -4.25
C ILE A 154 1.35 7.74 -4.98
N LYS A 155 1.70 8.89 -4.38
CA LYS A 155 2.66 9.82 -4.98
C LYS A 155 4.04 9.19 -5.16
N ALA A 156 4.50 8.38 -4.21
CA ALA A 156 5.75 7.65 -4.35
C ALA A 156 5.69 6.62 -5.50
N GLY A 157 4.58 5.88 -5.62
CA GLY A 157 4.35 4.94 -6.72
C GLY A 157 4.38 5.59 -8.10
N TYR A 158 3.78 6.77 -8.27
CA TYR A 158 3.87 7.51 -9.53
C TYR A 158 5.30 7.91 -9.89
N GLN A 159 6.14 8.20 -8.91
CA GLN A 159 7.53 8.57 -9.18
C GLN A 159 8.39 7.37 -9.57
N ILE A 160 8.06 6.16 -9.10
CA ILE A 160 8.68 4.94 -9.63
C ILE A 160 8.33 4.77 -11.11
N LEU A 161 7.06 4.98 -11.47
CA LEU A 161 6.61 4.92 -12.86
C LEU A 161 7.33 5.97 -13.72
N ASP A 162 7.47 7.20 -13.22
CA ASP A 162 8.21 8.25 -13.93
C ASP A 162 9.66 7.83 -14.22
N VAL A 163 10.38 7.29 -13.22
CA VAL A 163 11.76 6.84 -13.40
C VAL A 163 11.84 5.65 -14.36
N ARG A 164 10.98 4.64 -14.20
CA ARG A 164 10.90 3.46 -15.09
C ARG A 164 10.66 3.87 -16.55
N ASP A 165 9.77 4.83 -16.77
CA ASP A 165 9.36 5.26 -18.11
C ASP A 165 10.28 6.35 -18.68
N GLY A 166 11.35 6.73 -17.97
CA GLY A 166 12.28 7.79 -18.39
C GLY A 166 11.67 9.20 -18.42
N LYS A 167 10.61 9.44 -17.63
CA LYS A 167 9.89 10.72 -17.52
C LYS A 167 10.48 11.62 -16.44
N GLU A 168 10.20 12.92 -16.53
CA GLU A 168 10.46 13.85 -15.43
C GLU A 168 9.58 13.51 -14.21
N LEU A 169 10.14 13.58 -13.00
CA LEU A 169 9.44 13.27 -11.76
C LEU A 169 8.20 14.15 -11.55
N GLY A 170 7.08 13.50 -11.22
CA GLY A 170 5.79 14.13 -11.00
C GLY A 170 4.93 14.27 -12.26
N THR A 171 5.41 13.79 -13.42
CA THR A 171 4.63 13.82 -14.67
C THR A 171 3.42 12.90 -14.59
N THR A 172 3.61 11.64 -14.20
CA THR A 172 2.53 10.66 -14.09
C THR A 172 1.46 11.10 -13.09
N GLN A 173 1.86 11.73 -11.98
CA GLN A 173 0.90 12.30 -11.02
C GLN A 173 0.04 13.38 -11.66
N LYS A 174 0.65 14.35 -12.36
CA LYS A 174 -0.07 15.45 -13.03
C LYS A 174 -1.01 14.95 -14.14
N GLU A 175 -0.64 13.88 -14.82
CA GLU A 175 -1.48 13.24 -15.83
C GLU A 175 -2.74 12.65 -15.18
N LYS A 176 -2.58 11.93 -14.06
CA LYS A 176 -3.69 11.31 -13.33
C LYS A 176 -4.59 12.26 -12.55
N GLU A 177 -4.10 13.45 -12.17
CA GLU A 177 -4.94 14.48 -11.55
C GLU A 177 -5.83 15.24 -12.56
N LYS A 178 -5.64 15.03 -13.87
CA LYS A 178 -6.42 15.69 -14.94
C LYS A 178 -7.51 14.79 -15.58
N GLU A 179 -7.48 13.49 -15.29
CA GLU A 179 -8.51 12.51 -15.70
C GLU A 179 -9.72 12.57 -14.75
#